data_AF-A0A7C5H856-F1
#
_entry.id   AF-A0A7C5H856-F1
#
_cell.length_a   1.000
_cell.length_b   1.000
_cell.length_c   1.000
_cell.angle_alpha   90.00
_cell.angle_beta   90.00
_cell.angle_gamma   90.00
#
_symmetry.space_group_name_H-M   'P 1'
#
loop_
_entity.id
_entity.type
_entity.pdbx_description
1 polymer ?
#
loop_
_entity_poly.entity_id
_entity_poly.type
_entity_poly.pdbx_seq_one_letter_code
_entity_poly.pdbx_strand_id
1 'polypeptide(L)' 'MHENKHIESKITQEILNSLPSPCWLIEEHLLKKNLKILNNIKEKTGVKILLALKGYALWKSFDTVREYLDGCCASGL' A
#
# COMPACT_ATOMS: atom_id res chain seq x y z
N MET A 1 20.57 -12.59 -10.70
CA MET A 1 20.09 -13.53 -9.67
C MET A 1 19.31 -12.71 -8.65
N HIS A 2 18.02 -12.46 -8.89
CA HIS A 2 17.16 -11.83 -7.88
C HIS A 2 16.43 -12.96 -7.17
N GLU A 3 16.81 -13.22 -5.91
CA GLU A 3 16.03 -14.08 -5.02
C GLU A 3 14.60 -13.53 -4.93
N ASN A 4 13.63 -14.32 -5.41
CA ASN A 4 12.24 -14.12 -5.06
C ASN A 4 12.10 -14.38 -3.56
N LYS A 5 12.30 -13.35 -2.73
CA LYS A 5 11.92 -13.41 -1.31
C LYS A 5 10.41 -13.61 -1.26
N HIS A 6 9.98 -14.83 -0.96
CA HIS A 6 8.60 -15.13 -0.61
C HIS A 6 8.13 -14.09 0.41
N ILE A 7 7.11 -13.33 0.01
CA ILE A 7 6.49 -12.34 0.87
C ILE A 7 5.48 -13.12 1.70
N GLU A 8 5.85 -13.47 2.94
CA GLU A 8 4.96 -14.19 3.84
C GLU A 8 3.87 -13.24 4.36
N SER A 9 2.61 -13.67 4.18
CA SER A 9 1.47 -13.04 4.84
C SER A 9 1.49 -13.39 6.32
N LYS A 10 1.10 -12.42 7.16
CA LYS A 10 0.94 -12.59 8.61
C LYS A 10 -0.52 -12.89 8.98
N ILE A 11 -1.41 -13.00 8.01
CA ILE A 11 -2.82 -13.30 8.25
C ILE A 11 -2.97 -14.79 8.62
N THR A 12 -3.55 -15.05 9.79
CA THR A 12 -3.86 -16.40 10.26
C THR A 12 -5.29 -16.79 9.89
N GLN A 13 -5.58 -18.10 9.90
CA GLN A 13 -6.95 -18.60 9.69
C GLN A 13 -7.93 -18.15 10.78
N GLU A 14 -7.43 -17.97 12.00
CA GLU A 14 -8.23 -17.43 13.11
C GLU A 14 -8.71 -16.00 12.82
N ILE A 15 -7.81 -15.13 12.34
CA ILE A 15 -8.17 -13.76 11.92
C ILE A 15 -9.23 -13.82 10.82
N LEU A 16 -9.01 -14.64 9.78
CA LEU A 16 -9.95 -14.76 8.65
C LEU A 16 -11.35 -15.19 9.10
N ASN A 17 -11.44 -16.16 10.00
CA ASN A 17 -12.72 -16.63 10.53
C ASN A 17 -13.43 -15.61 11.44
N SER A 18 -12.68 -14.67 12.03
CA SER A 18 -13.23 -13.62 12.90
C SER A 18 -13.77 -12.39 12.17
N LEU A 19 -13.40 -12.20 10.90
CA LEU A 19 -13.75 -11.02 10.13
C LEU A 19 -15.15 -11.13 9.50
N PRO A 20 -15.91 -10.02 9.43
CA PRO A 20 -17.18 -10.02 8.71
C PRO A 20 -16.92 -10.23 7.22
N SER A 21 -17.70 -11.11 6.58
CA SER A 21 -17.64 -11.35 5.13
C SER A 21 -18.88 -10.78 4.45
N PRO A 22 -18.75 -10.08 3.31
CA PRO A 22 -17.50 -9.76 2.59
C PRO A 22 -16.76 -8.55 3.17
N CYS A 23 -15.43 -8.62 3.23
CA CYS A 23 -14.58 -7.47 3.56
C CYS A 23 -13.28 -7.48 2.75
N TRP A 24 -12.64 -6.30 2.69
CA TRP A 24 -11.28 -6.14 2.21
C TRP A 24 -10.31 -6.10 3.38
N LEU A 25 -9.24 -6.89 3.31
CA LEU A 25 -8.19 -6.92 4.33
C LEU A 25 -6.88 -6.41 3.73
N ILE A 26 -6.19 -5.54 4.47
CA ILE A 26 -4.88 -5.02 4.07
C ILE A 26 -3.85 -5.34 5.15
N GLU A 27 -2.73 -5.90 4.71
CA GLU A 27 -1.55 -6.05 5.56
C GLU A 27 -0.68 -4.80 5.48
N GLU A 28 -0.74 -3.97 6.52
CA GLU A 28 -0.04 -2.67 6.55
C GLU A 28 1.48 -2.80 6.34
N HIS A 29 2.09 -3.89 6.80
CA HIS A 29 3.53 -4.13 6.63
C HIS A 29 3.91 -4.35 5.15
N LEU A 30 3.03 -4.98 4.35
CA LEU A 30 3.22 -5.14 2.90
C LEU A 30 3.00 -3.83 2.17
N LEU A 31 1.99 -3.06 2.58
CA LEU A 31 1.76 -1.71 2.07
C LEU A 31 3.01 -0.83 2.30
N LYS A 32 3.53 -0.79 3.53
CA LYS A 32 4.77 -0.05 3.87
C LYS A 32 5.98 -0.51 3.07
N LYS A 33 6.12 -1.82 2.81
CA LYS A 33 7.19 -2.35 1.95
C LYS A 33 7.09 -1.79 0.53
N ASN A 34 5.89 -1.78 -0.06
CA ASN A 34 5.67 -1.23 -1.39
C ASN A 34 5.91 0.28 -1.43
N LEU A 35 5.43 1.01 -0.42
CA LEU A 35 5.66 2.46 -0.30
C LEU A 35 7.14 2.81 -0.19
N LYS A 36 7.95 2.01 0.53
CA LYS A 36 9.41 2.18 0.60
C LYS A 36 10.09 2.00 -0.77
N ILE A 37 9.59 1.10 -1.60
CA ILE A 37 10.10 0.90 -2.97
C ILE A 37 9.80 2.16 -3.80
N LEU A 38 8.56 2.65 -3.78
CA LEU A 38 8.18 3.87 -4.48
C LEU A 38 9.00 5.09 -4.00
N ASN A 39 9.19 5.23 -2.70
CA ASN A 39 10.03 6.29 -2.14
C ASN A 39 11.49 6.15 -2.60
N ASN A 40 12.05 4.93 -2.65
CA ASN A 40 13.40 4.73 -3.18
C ASN A 40 13.55 5.16 -4.65
N ILE A 41 12.52 4.90 -5.46
CA ILE A 41 12.48 5.37 -6.86
C ILE A 41 12.44 6.89 -6.91
N LYS A 42 11.61 7.51 -6.05
CA LYS A 42 11.52 8.97 -5.91
C LYS A 42 12.87 9.60 -5.62
N GLU A 43 13.57 9.11 -4.59
CA GLU A 43 14.88 9.62 -4.18
C GLU A 43 15.95 9.45 -5.27
N LYS A 44 15.93 8.32 -6.00
CA LYS A 44 16.92 8.04 -7.06
C LYS A 44 16.70 8.85 -8.34
N THR A 45 15.49 9.30 -8.60
CA THR A 45 15.11 9.90 -9.88
C THR A 45 14.72 11.37 -9.77
N GLY A 46 14.42 11.88 -8.56
CA GLY A 46 13.96 13.25 -8.33
C GLY A 46 12.54 13.53 -8.84
N VAL A 47 11.77 12.49 -9.19
CA VAL A 47 10.38 12.63 -9.67
C VAL A 47 9.40 12.79 -8.51
N LYS A 48 8.13 13.07 -8.82
CA LYS A 48 7.02 12.99 -7.86
C LYS A 48 6.14 11.79 -8.17
N ILE A 49 5.64 11.12 -7.13
CA ILE A 49 4.71 10.00 -7.25
C ILE A 49 3.41 10.37 -6.55
N LEU A 50 2.31 10.34 -7.30
CA LEU A 50 0.97 10.68 -6.82
C LEU A 50 0.10 9.41 -6.72
N LEU A 51 -0.66 9.29 -5.63
CA LEU A 51 -1.62 8.21 -5.43
C LEU A 51 -2.86 8.40 -6.32
N ALA A 52 -3.19 7.44 -7.17
CA ALA A 52 -4.42 7.49 -7.97
C ALA A 52 -5.64 6.99 -7.14
N LEU A 53 -6.52 7.90 -6.75
CA LEU A 53 -7.67 7.56 -5.87
C LEU A 53 -8.67 6.60 -6.52
N LYS A 54 -8.81 6.64 -7.86
CA LYS A 54 -9.63 5.70 -8.64
C LYS A 54 -9.25 4.23 -8.41
N GLY A 55 -7.99 3.95 -8.06
CA GLY A 55 -7.50 2.59 -7.80
C GLY A 55 -7.28 2.29 -6.32
N TYR A 56 -7.27 3.31 -5.45
CA TYR A 56 -6.99 3.15 -4.03
C TYR A 56 -7.55 4.32 -3.21
N ALA A 57 -8.71 4.08 -2.58
CA ALA A 57 -9.41 5.06 -1.75
C ALA A 57 -9.57 4.60 -0.30
N LEU A 58 -8.67 3.74 0.21
CA LEU A 58 -8.71 3.32 1.62
C LEU A 58 -8.13 4.43 2.52
N TRP A 59 -8.96 5.42 2.80
CA TRP A 59 -8.63 6.60 3.61
C TRP A 59 -7.98 6.30 4.97
N LYS A 60 -8.30 5.17 5.60
CA LYS A 60 -7.70 4.75 6.87
C LYS A 60 -6.18 4.53 6.82
N SER A 61 -5.61 4.26 5.64
CA SER A 61 -4.16 4.10 5.47
C SER A 61 -3.46 5.37 4.98
N PHE A 62 -4.19 6.46 4.74
CA PHE A 62 -3.62 7.65 4.10
C PHE A 62 -2.54 8.32 4.93
N ASP A 63 -2.64 8.29 6.26
CA ASP A 63 -1.59 8.80 7.16
C ASP A 63 -0.27 8.08 6.97
N THR A 64 -0.29 6.77 6.71
CA THR A 64 0.91 6.02 6.33
C THR A 64 1.34 6.33 4.91
N VAL A 65 0.41 6.41 3.94
CA VAL A 65 0.76 6.62 2.53
C VAL A 65 1.41 7.99 2.28
N ARG A 66 0.91 9.04 2.95
CA ARG A 66 1.43 10.42 2.81
C ARG A 66 2.87 10.60 3.32
N GLU A 67 3.38 9.67 4.13
CA GLU A 67 4.79 9.68 4.54
C GLU A 67 5.74 9.36 3.38
N TYR A 68 5.25 8.73 2.31
CA TYR A 68 6.07 8.24 1.19
C TYR A 68 5.73 8.90 -0.15
N LEU A 69 4.45 9.21 -0.41
CA LEU A 69 3.97 9.76 -1.69
C LEU A 69 3.71 11.27 -1.60
N ASP A 70 3.72 11.97 -2.73
CA ASP A 70 3.74 13.44 -2.79
C ASP A 70 2.36 14.09 -2.94
N GLY A 71 1.30 13.28 -2.91
CA GLY A 71 -0.08 13.73 -3.08
C GLY A 71 -0.95 12.66 -3.71
N CYS A 72 -2.11 13.08 -4.22
CA CYS A 72 -3.03 12.18 -4.91
C CYS A 72 -3.62 12.84 -6.16
N CYS A 73 -4.02 12.00 -7.12
CA CYS A 73 -4.80 12.38 -8.27
C CYS A 73 -6.23 11.87 -8.08
N ALA A 74 -7.20 12.76 -8.21
CA ALA A 74 -8.61 12.44 -8.33
C ALA A 74 -9.05 12.58 -9.78
N SER A 75 -9.85 11.64 -10.28
CA SER A 75 -10.50 11.73 -11.59
C SER A 75 -11.92 11.20 -11.47
N GLY A 76 -12.85 12.13 -11.25
CA GLY A 76 -14.28 11.90 -10.98
C GLY A 76 -14.85 13.10 -10.20
N LEU A 77 -16.11 13.46 -10.46
CA LEU A 77 -16.92 14.34 -9.62
C LEU A 77 -17.61 13.51 -8.53
#